data_AF-A0A3D2A454-F1
#
_entry.id   AF-A0A3D2A454-F1
#
_cell.length_a   1.000
_cell.length_b   1.000
_cell.length_c   1.000
_cell.angle_alpha   90.00
_cell.angle_beta   90.00
_cell.angle_gamma   90.00
#
_symmetry.space_group_name_H-M   'P 1'
#
loop_
_entity.id
_entity.type
_entity.pdbx_description
1 polymer ?
#
loop_
_entity_poly.entity_id
_entity_poly.type
_entity_poly.pdbx_seq_one_letter_code
_entity_poly.pdbx_strand_id
1 'polypeptide(L)'
;MTVYLAYAEDATRQHYKSLQVRPDTTLYEALSQAGWLTQFAALAAWCEEMAEVATPMAKRWHVGVYAKKQPLSYRLQPFDRIEVYRSLSADPMSQRKNKSRS
;
A
#
# COMPACT_ATOMS: atom_id res chain seq x y z
N MET A 1 -8.32 -17.05 8.62
CA MET A 1 -7.73 -16.11 9.59
C MET A 1 -8.17 -14.70 9.22
N THR A 2 -8.37 -13.84 10.21
CA THR A 2 -8.76 -12.45 9.98
C THR A 2 -7.53 -11.60 9.71
N VAL A 3 -7.58 -10.75 8.70
CA VAL A 3 -6.61 -9.67 8.47
C VAL A 3 -7.36 -8.36 8.28
N TYR A 4 -6.65 -7.25 8.41
CA TYR A 4 -7.18 -5.90 8.27
C TYR A 4 -6.46 -5.19 7.14
N LEU A 5 -7.21 -4.46 6.34
CA LEU A 5 -6.70 -3.64 5.26
C LEU A 5 -7.05 -2.19 5.56
N ALA A 6 -6.06 -1.31 5.40
CA ALA A 6 -6.19 0.12 5.52
C ALA A 6 -5.55 0.77 4.29
N TYR A 7 -6.28 1.62 3.57
CA TYR A 7 -5.77 2.37 2.43
C TYR A 7 -6.05 3.85 2.62
N ALA A 8 -4.99 4.65 2.70
CA ALA A 8 -5.09 6.10 2.64
C ALA A 8 -4.93 6.54 1.17
N GLU A 9 -6.03 6.60 0.44
CA GLU A 9 -6.08 7.02 -0.97
C GLU A 9 -5.62 8.48 -1.10
N ASP A 10 -6.18 9.35 -0.27
CA ASP A 10 -5.95 10.79 -0.25
C ASP A 10 -5.99 11.34 1.19
N ALA A 11 -5.74 12.64 1.37
CA ALA A 11 -5.62 13.23 2.70
C ALA A 11 -6.91 13.13 3.55
N THR A 12 -8.05 12.96 2.89
CA THR A 12 -9.38 12.98 3.50
C THR A 12 -10.15 11.67 3.36
N ARG A 13 -9.71 10.74 2.49
CA ARG A 13 -10.39 9.45 2.31
C ARG A 13 -9.49 8.30 2.72
N GLN A 14 -10.03 7.50 3.62
CA GLN A 14 -9.39 6.32 4.14
C GLN A 14 -10.37 5.17 4.02
N HIS A 15 -9.89 4.05 3.49
CA HIS A 15 -10.66 2.84 3.32
C HIS A 15 -10.18 1.82 4.33
N TYR A 16 -11.11 1.25 5.09
CA TYR A 16 -10.82 0.19 6.05
C TYR A 16 -11.68 -1.02 5.74
N LYS A 17 -11.06 -2.20 5.74
CA LYS A 17 -11.76 -3.46 5.48
C LYS A 17 -11.19 -4.58 6.32
N SER A 18 -12.04 -5.36 6.94
CA SER A 18 -11.66 -6.67 7.49
C SER A 18 -11.88 -7.75 6.44
N LEU A 19 -10.95 -8.70 6.34
CA LEU A 19 -11.01 -9.78 5.37
C LEU A 19 -10.70 -11.12 6.04
N GLN A 20 -11.54 -12.12 5.77
CA GLN A 20 -11.21 -13.51 6.08
C GLN A 20 -10.40 -14.11 4.94
N VAL A 21 -9.17 -14.52 5.24
CA VAL A 21 -8.26 -15.15 4.30
C VAL A 21 -7.90 -16.56 4.75
N ARG A 22 -7.41 -17.38 3.83
CA ARG A 22 -6.89 -18.71 4.19
C ARG A 22 -5.55 -18.55 4.92
N PRO A 23 -5.14 -19.54 5.73
CA PRO A 23 -3.74 -19.62 6.16
C PRO A 23 -2.82 -19.60 4.94
N ASP A 24 -1.62 -19.05 5.09
CA ASP A 24 -0.61 -18.87 4.03
C ASP A 24 -0.99 -17.93 2.88
N THR A 25 -2.15 -17.26 2.95
CA THR A 25 -2.50 -16.21 1.98
C THR A 25 -1.44 -15.12 1.99
N THR A 26 -0.97 -14.77 0.79
CA THR A 26 0.02 -13.72 0.59
C THR A 26 -0.62 -12.34 0.63
N LEU A 27 0.22 -11.32 0.82
CA LEU A 27 -0.21 -9.93 0.80
C LEU A 27 -0.93 -9.58 -0.52
N TYR A 28 -0.38 -10.00 -1.66
CA TYR A 28 -0.99 -9.77 -2.98
C TYR A 28 -2.37 -10.43 -3.10
N GLU A 29 -2.48 -11.71 -2.73
CA GLU A 29 -3.74 -12.44 -2.79
C GLU A 29 -4.81 -11.81 -1.90
N ALA A 30 -4.45 -11.31 -0.71
CA ALA A 30 -5.40 -10.61 0.15
C ALA A 30 -5.89 -9.29 -0.47
N LEU A 31 -5.01 -8.52 -1.12
CA LEU A 31 -5.41 -7.30 -1.86
C LEU A 31 -6.34 -7.64 -3.03
N SER A 32 -6.05 -8.73 -3.75
CA SER A 32 -6.88 -9.22 -4.85
C SER A 32 -8.25 -9.68 -4.35
N GLN A 33 -8.29 -10.52 -3.32
CA GLN A 33 -9.52 -11.03 -2.70
C GLN A 33 -10.35 -9.90 -2.07
N ALA A 34 -9.71 -8.84 -1.56
CA ALA A 34 -10.41 -7.65 -1.07
C ALA A 34 -11.12 -6.87 -2.17
N GLY A 35 -10.83 -7.15 -3.45
CA GLY A 35 -11.29 -6.38 -4.61
C GLY A 35 -10.54 -5.05 -4.78
N TRP A 36 -9.48 -4.81 -4.01
CA TRP A 36 -8.76 -3.54 -4.01
C TRP A 36 -7.94 -3.32 -5.27
N LEU A 37 -7.45 -4.40 -5.89
CA LEU A 37 -6.78 -4.30 -7.20
C LEU A 37 -7.76 -3.89 -8.31
N THR A 38 -9.05 -4.22 -8.20
CA THR A 38 -10.06 -3.78 -9.16
C THR A 38 -10.57 -2.37 -8.83
N GLN A 39 -10.74 -2.08 -7.54
CA GLN A 39 -11.28 -0.81 -7.07
C GLN A 39 -10.27 0.35 -7.19
N PHE A 40 -8.98 0.08 -7.02
CA PHE A 40 -7.93 1.09 -6.99
C PHE A 40 -6.86 0.80 -8.05
N ALA A 41 -7.05 1.33 -9.26
CA ALA A 41 -6.15 1.09 -10.39
C ALA A 41 -4.68 1.47 -10.10
N ALA A 42 -4.45 2.53 -9.33
CA ALA A 42 -3.10 2.93 -8.93
C ALA A 42 -2.40 1.88 -8.04
N LEU A 43 -3.15 1.21 -7.17
CA LEU A 43 -2.63 0.11 -6.36
C LEU A 43 -2.34 -1.11 -7.23
N ALA A 44 -3.21 -1.43 -8.18
CA ALA A 44 -2.99 -2.54 -9.11
C ALA A 44 -1.71 -2.35 -9.94
N ALA A 45 -1.53 -1.17 -10.55
CA ALA A 45 -0.33 -0.83 -11.30
C ALA A 45 0.93 -0.94 -10.42
N TRP A 46 0.88 -0.45 -9.17
CA TRP A 46 1.99 -0.60 -8.23
C TRP A 46 2.29 -2.07 -7.91
N CYS A 47 1.25 -2.90 -7.73
CA CYS A 47 1.43 -4.33 -7.49
C CYS A 47 2.07 -5.03 -8.68
N GLU A 48 1.72 -4.67 -9.91
CA GLU A 48 2.34 -5.21 -11.14
C GLU A 48 3.82 -4.82 -11.24
N GLU A 49 4.16 -3.55 -10.96
CA GLU A 49 5.54 -3.08 -10.94
C GLU A 49 6.41 -3.76 -9.86
N MET A 50 5.80 -4.15 -8.74
CA MET A 50 6.48 -4.78 -7.61
C MET A 50 6.33 -6.31 -7.56
N ALA A 51 5.66 -6.93 -8.54
CA ALA A 51 5.37 -8.37 -8.54
C ALA A 51 6.65 -9.22 -8.47
N GLU A 52 7.72 -8.79 -9.13
CA GLU A 52 9.02 -9.46 -9.15
C GLU A 52 10.04 -8.91 -8.13
N VAL A 53 9.66 -7.87 -7.37
CA VAL A 53 10.57 -7.20 -6.44
C VAL A 53 10.49 -7.87 -5.06
N ALA A 54 11.45 -8.76 -4.79
CA ALA A 54 11.56 -9.43 -3.51
C ALA A 54 12.05 -8.53 -2.36
N THR A 55 12.82 -7.47 -2.68
CA THR A 55 13.46 -6.62 -1.66
C THR A 55 12.81 -5.24 -1.58
N PRO A 56 12.25 -4.85 -0.43
CA PRO A 56 11.59 -3.56 -0.29
C PRO A 56 12.56 -2.36 -0.36
N MET A 57 12.54 -1.63 -1.48
CA MET A 57 13.31 -0.40 -1.65
C MET A 57 12.55 0.83 -1.16
N ALA A 58 13.18 1.61 -0.28
CA ALA A 58 12.49 2.65 0.49
C ALA A 58 11.74 3.69 -0.35
N LYS A 59 12.23 4.04 -1.55
CA LYS A 59 11.67 5.10 -2.41
C LYS A 59 10.42 4.69 -3.21
N ARG A 60 10.16 3.40 -3.40
CA ARG A 60 9.08 2.90 -4.28
C ARG A 60 8.07 2.02 -3.55
N TRP A 61 8.14 1.97 -2.22
CA TRP A 61 7.36 1.02 -1.44
C TRP A 61 6.09 1.66 -0.88
N HIS A 62 4.92 1.22 -1.37
CA HIS A 62 3.62 1.78 -1.00
C HIS A 62 2.85 0.93 0.01
N VAL A 63 3.18 -0.35 0.18
CA VAL A 63 2.39 -1.26 1.03
C VAL A 63 3.22 -1.85 2.16
N GLY A 64 2.70 -1.91 3.37
CA GLY A 64 3.36 -2.53 4.50
C GLY A 64 2.40 -3.32 5.38
N VAL A 65 2.96 -4.08 6.31
CA VAL A 65 2.23 -4.73 7.40
C VAL A 65 2.74 -4.15 8.70
N TYR A 66 1.87 -3.57 9.54
CA TYR A 66 2.24 -2.92 10.80
C TYR A 66 3.40 -1.91 10.66
N ALA A 67 3.30 -0.98 9.72
CA ALA A 67 4.35 -0.01 9.37
C ALA A 67 5.70 -0.61 8.92
N LYS A 68 5.80 -1.93 8.71
CA LYS A 68 6.96 -2.59 8.13
C LYS A 68 6.72 -2.86 6.65
N LYS A 69 7.66 -2.46 5.80
CA LYS A 69 7.62 -2.75 4.36
C LYS A 69 7.77 -4.26 4.16
N GLN A 70 6.80 -4.88 3.50
CA GLN A 70 6.78 -6.32 3.27
C GLN A 70 6.57 -6.61 1.79
N PRO A 71 7.28 -7.59 1.20
CA PRO A 71 7.09 -8.02 -0.19
C PRO A 71 5.66 -8.49 -0.45
N LEU A 72 5.23 -8.43 -1.72
CA LEU A 72 3.91 -8.94 -2.13
C LEU A 72 3.74 -10.44 -1.84
N SER A 73 4.85 -11.19 -1.82
CA SER A 73 4.93 -12.60 -1.46
C SER A 73 4.91 -12.88 0.05
N TYR A 74 4.86 -11.83 0.88
CA TYR A 74 4.78 -11.99 2.33
C TYR A 74 3.53 -12.77 2.72
N ARG A 75 3.72 -13.83 3.52
CA ARG A 75 2.62 -14.65 4.05
C ARG A 75 2.04 -13.98 5.28
N LEU A 76 0.75 -13.64 5.18
CA LEU A 76 0.05 -12.96 6.24
C LEU A 76 -0.05 -13.84 7.49
N GLN A 77 -0.05 -13.19 8.63
CA GLN A 77 -0.32 -13.76 9.94
C GLN A 77 -1.70 -13.34 10.43
N PRO A 78 -2.29 -14.09 11.37
CA PRO A 78 -3.55 -13.69 11.99
C PRO A 78 -3.46 -12.29 12.58
N PHE A 79 -4.49 -11.48 12.29
CA PHE A 79 -4.63 -10.09 12.70
C PHE A 79 -3.64 -9.12 12.07
N ASP A 80 -2.92 -9.52 11.02
CA ASP A 80 -2.07 -8.57 10.29
C ASP A 80 -2.87 -7.39 9.77
N ARG A 81 -2.25 -6.20 9.87
CA ARG A 81 -2.78 -4.96 9.31
C ARG A 81 -1.97 -4.55 8.10
N ILE A 82 -2.53 -4.79 6.92
CA ILE A 82 -2.03 -4.37 5.62
C ILE A 82 -2.34 -2.88 5.46
N GLU A 83 -1.31 -2.07 5.37
CA GLU A 83 -1.38 -0.62 5.24
C GLU A 83 -0.88 -0.23 3.85
N VAL A 84 -1.77 0.32 3.04
CA VAL A 84 -1.46 0.90 1.73
C VAL A 84 -1.34 2.41 1.93
N TYR A 85 -0.14 2.93 1.69
CA TYR A 85 0.18 4.35 1.76
C TYR A 85 0.08 4.99 0.38
N ARG A 86 -0.34 6.26 0.36
CA ARG A 86 -0.17 7.10 -0.82
C ARG A 86 1.31 7.36 -1.07
N SER A 87 1.68 7.50 -2.34
CA SER A 87 2.94 8.13 -2.70
C SER A 87 2.94 9.52 -2.09
N LEU A 88 3.92 9.82 -1.26
CA LEU A 88 4.23 11.21 -0.92
C LEU A 88 4.91 11.81 -2.16
N SER A 89 4.13 12.10 -3.20
CA SER A 89 4.49 13.07 -4.24
C SER A 89 4.44 14.49 -3.66
N ALA A 90 4.97 14.67 -2.45
CA ALA A 90 5.49 15.94 -2.01
C ALA A 90 6.95 15.92 -2.46
N ASP A 91 7.19 16.32 -3.70
CA ASP A 91 8.47 16.93 -4.03
C ASP A 91 8.61 18.11 -3.07
N PRO A 92 9.49 18.08 -2.05
CA PRO A 92 9.54 19.14 -1.04
C PRO A 92 10.08 20.45 -1.62
N MET A 93 10.45 20.48 -2.91
CA MET A 93 11.24 21.56 -3.50
C MET A 93 10.52 22.40 -4.58
N SER A 94 9.37 22.01 -5.12
CA SER A 94 8.72 22.83 -6.16
C SER A 94 7.81 23.97 -5.65
N GLN A 95 7.38 23.97 -4.39
CA GLN A 95 6.61 25.09 -3.83
C GLN A 95 7.48 26.23 -3.28
N ARG A 96 8.80 26.04 -3.14
CA ARG A 96 9.71 27.06 -2.59
C ARG A 96 10.37 27.92 -3.67
N LYS A 97 9.65 28.32 -4.73
CA LYS A 97 10.20 29.26 -5.74
C LYS A 97 9.29 30.43 -6.16
N ASN A 98 8.12 30.63 -5.55
CA ASN A 98 7.23 31.75 -5.91
C ASN A 98 6.99 32.80 -4.81
N LYS A 99 7.84 32.89 -3.78
CA LYS A 99 7.67 33.89 -2.72
C LYS A 99 8.94 34.65 -2.34
N SER A 100 9.69 35.09 -3.35
CA SER A 100 10.78 36.06 -3.17
C SER A 100 11.01 36.88 -4.44
N ARG A 101 10.00 37.65 -4.84
CA ARG A 101 10.15 38.86 -5.68
C ARG A 101 8.94 39.74 -5.41
N SER A 102 9.04 40.49 -4.33
CA SER A 102 8.35 41.77 -4.14
C SER A 102 9.35 42.73 -3.51
#